data_AF-A0A931MFC4-F1
#
_entry.id   AF-A0A931MFC4-F1
#
_cell.length_a   1.000
_cell.length_b   1.000
_cell.length_c   1.000
_cell.angle_alpha   90.00
_cell.angle_beta   90.00
_cell.angle_gamma   90.00
#
_symmetry.space_group_name_H-M   'P 1'
#
loop_
_entity.id
_entity.type
_entity.pdbx_description
1 polymer ?
#
loop_
_entity_poly.entity_id
_entity_poly.type
_entity_poly.pdbx_seq_one_letter_code
_entity_poly.pdbx_strand_id
1 'polypeptide(L)'
;MIRNNQLLFLKLSFIIGTIADFIVGINWLLISLGYSIPSLISSFKGAGTDYRFAMYIGTLFMFGWTVLLFWGYLKPLERRGLLIITAVLLLISIMIELLFYRNILVGIGFISGVILRLLLIAKFTFSYFYSLKKYD
;
A
#
# COMPACT_ATOMS: atom_id res chain seq x y z
N MET A 1 -13.40 8.49 26.53
CA MET A 1 -14.06 9.07 25.34
C MET A 1 -13.03 9.20 24.22
N ILE A 2 -13.28 8.68 23.02
CA ILE A 2 -12.37 8.83 21.87
C ILE A 2 -12.67 10.19 21.22
N ARG A 3 -11.63 10.97 20.92
CA ARG A 3 -11.81 12.28 20.26
C ARG A 3 -12.25 12.09 18.81
N ASN A 4 -13.12 12.96 18.32
CA ASN A 4 -13.47 13.03 16.88
C ASN A 4 -12.23 13.08 15.98
N ASN A 5 -11.17 13.75 16.44
CA ASN A 5 -9.90 13.84 15.71
C ASN A 5 -9.20 12.47 15.55
N GLN A 6 -9.22 11.60 16.58
CA GLN A 6 -8.64 10.25 16.50
C GLN A 6 -9.37 9.40 15.46
N LEU A 7 -10.71 9.48 15.45
CA LEU A 7 -11.53 8.79 14.47
C LEU A 7 -11.27 9.31 13.05
N LEU A 8 -11.12 10.64 12.90
CA LEU A 8 -10.81 11.28 11.62
C LEU A 8 -9.48 10.77 11.05
N PHE A 9 -8.40 10.72 11.85
CA PHE A 9 -7.10 10.23 11.37
C PHE A 9 -7.14 8.77 10.91
N LEU A 10 -7.87 7.92 11.63
CA LEU A 10 -8.02 6.52 11.21
C LEU A 10 -8.81 6.42 9.90
N LYS A 11 -9.95 7.13 9.79
CA LYS A 11 -10.75 7.16 8.56
C LYS A 11 -9.93 7.65 7.37
N LEU A 12 -9.17 8.73 7.54
CA LEU A 12 -8.28 9.26 6.51
C LEU A 12 -7.18 8.28 6.13
N SER A 13 -6.65 7.52 7.07
CA SER A 13 -5.63 6.51 6.80
C SER A 13 -6.20 5.34 6.00
N PHE A 14 -7.38 4.83 6.38
CA PHE A 14 -8.05 3.76 5.64
C PHE A 14 -8.43 4.16 4.22
N ILE A 15 -9.03 5.35 4.03
CA ILE A 15 -9.45 5.76 2.69
C ILE A 15 -8.26 6.03 1.77
N ILE A 16 -7.17 6.59 2.31
CA ILE A 16 -5.96 6.83 1.52
C ILE A 16 -5.28 5.52 1.12
N GLY A 17 -5.21 4.54 2.03
CA GLY A 17 -4.74 3.20 1.68
C GLY A 17 -5.63 2.53 0.64
N THR A 18 -6.96 2.63 0.80
CA THR A 18 -7.93 2.09 -0.17
C THR A 18 -7.72 2.67 -1.57
N ILE A 19 -7.57 4.00 -1.67
CA ILE A 19 -7.35 4.67 -2.96
C ILE A 19 -5.98 4.28 -3.54
N ALA A 20 -4.93 4.23 -2.71
CA ALA A 20 -3.59 3.85 -3.16
C ALA A 20 -3.56 2.43 -3.74
N ASP A 21 -4.12 1.45 -3.01
CA ASP A 21 -4.18 0.05 -3.45
C ASP A 21 -5.05 -0.10 -4.70
N PHE A 22 -6.15 0.64 -4.80
CA PHE A 22 -7.00 0.63 -5.99
C PHE A 22 -6.24 1.14 -7.23
N ILE A 23 -5.51 2.25 -7.11
CA ILE A 23 -4.71 2.83 -8.20
C ILE A 23 -3.61 1.85 -8.63
N VAL A 24 -2.91 1.24 -7.68
CA VAL A 24 -1.90 0.22 -7.96
C VAL A 24 -2.52 -1.00 -8.63
N GLY A 25 -3.66 -1.48 -8.12
CA GLY A 25 -4.40 -2.60 -8.68
C GLY A 25 -4.78 -2.38 -10.15
N ILE A 26 -5.25 -1.17 -10.48
CA ILE A 26 -5.56 -0.78 -11.87
C ILE A 26 -4.29 -0.74 -12.73
N ASN A 27 -3.21 -0.14 -12.24
CA ASN A 27 -1.93 -0.10 -12.98
C ASN A 27 -1.43 -1.51 -13.28
N TRP A 28 -1.42 -2.41 -12.29
CA TRP A 28 -1.00 -3.80 -12.47
C TRP A 28 -1.97 -4.59 -13.35
N LEU A 29 -3.27 -4.28 -13.31
CA LEU A 29 -4.27 -4.90 -14.20
C LEU A 29 -3.93 -4.57 -15.65
N LEU A 30 -3.70 -3.30 -15.96
CA LEU A 30 -3.30 -2.85 -17.30
C LEU A 30 -2.01 -3.56 -17.75
N ILE A 31 -1.00 -3.66 -16.87
CA ILE A 31 0.23 -4.40 -17.20
C ILE A 31 -0.06 -5.87 -17.49
N SER A 32 -0.90 -6.54 -16.68
CA SER A 32 -1.28 -7.94 -16.90
C SER A 32 -2.01 -8.16 -18.24
N LEU A 33 -2.84 -7.20 -18.65
CA LEU A 33 -3.53 -7.18 -19.94
C LEU A 33 -2.60 -6.92 -21.13
N GLY A 34 -1.31 -6.61 -20.88
CA GLY A 34 -0.28 -6.49 -21.90
C GLY A 34 0.06 -5.05 -22.29
N TYR A 35 -0.48 -4.07 -21.58
CA TYR A 35 -0.10 -2.67 -21.79
C TYR A 35 1.35 -2.45 -21.35
N SER A 36 2.15 -1.85 -22.23
CA SER A 36 3.58 -1.63 -22.03
C SER A 36 3.87 -0.38 -21.20
N ILE A 37 3.30 -0.32 -19.99
CA ILE A 37 3.42 0.79 -19.04
C ILE A 37 4.32 0.40 -17.84
N PRO A 38 5.03 1.36 -17.24
CA PRO A 38 5.83 1.09 -16.04
C PRO A 38 4.93 0.84 -14.82
N SER A 39 5.41 0.01 -13.90
CA SER A 39 4.79 -0.16 -12.58
C SER A 39 4.85 1.14 -11.78
N LEU A 40 3.74 1.58 -11.19
CA LEU A 40 3.72 2.81 -10.37
C LEU A 40 4.62 2.73 -9.14
N ILE A 41 4.86 1.53 -8.61
CA ILE A 41 5.61 1.33 -7.36
C ILE A 41 7.13 1.37 -7.59
N SER A 42 7.59 0.85 -8.72
CA SER A 42 9.02 0.64 -8.96
C SER A 42 9.53 1.29 -10.25
N SER A 43 8.63 1.82 -11.08
CA SER A 43 8.87 2.25 -12.47
C SER A 43 9.49 1.18 -13.37
N PHE A 44 9.49 -0.08 -12.92
CA PHE A 44 9.97 -1.20 -13.70
C PHE A 44 9.01 -1.49 -14.85
N LYS A 45 9.60 -1.72 -16.02
CA LYS A 45 8.89 -2.09 -17.24
C LYS A 45 9.30 -3.51 -17.63
N GLY A 46 8.66 -4.49 -17.02
CA GLY A 46 8.84 -5.89 -17.38
C GLY A 46 8.13 -6.27 -18.68
N ALA A 47 8.60 -7.32 -19.31
CA ALA A 47 8.00 -7.94 -20.49
C ALA A 47 7.89 -9.46 -20.29
N GLY A 48 7.09 -10.11 -21.13
CA GLY A 48 6.91 -11.57 -21.11
C GLY A 48 5.68 -12.05 -20.33
N THR A 49 5.36 -13.32 -20.53
CA THR A 49 4.19 -13.99 -19.92
C THR A 49 4.31 -14.11 -18.41
N ASP A 50 5.51 -14.38 -17.90
CA ASP A 50 5.75 -14.60 -16.47
C ASP A 50 5.53 -13.32 -15.67
N TYR A 51 6.01 -12.18 -16.18
CA TYR A 51 5.76 -10.88 -15.58
C TYR A 51 4.28 -10.51 -15.59
N ARG A 52 3.58 -10.79 -16.69
CA ARG A 52 2.13 -10.54 -16.79
C ARG A 52 1.32 -11.42 -15.84
N PHE A 53 1.72 -12.68 -15.68
CA PHE A 53 1.11 -13.61 -14.72
C PHE A 53 1.33 -13.15 -13.27
N ALA A 54 2.56 -12.75 -12.92
CA ALA A 54 2.86 -12.19 -11.61
C ALA A 54 2.04 -10.91 -11.34
N MET A 55 1.91 -10.04 -12.34
CA MET A 55 1.07 -8.84 -12.23
C MET A 55 -0.41 -9.15 -12.06
N TYR A 56 -0.92 -10.18 -12.74
CA TYR A 56 -2.31 -10.63 -12.57
C TYR A 56 -2.60 -11.08 -11.12
N ILE A 57 -1.70 -11.90 -10.56
CA ILE A 57 -1.79 -12.31 -9.15
C ILE A 57 -1.70 -11.08 -8.23
N GLY A 58 -0.75 -10.20 -8.49
CA GLY A 58 -0.58 -8.94 -7.75
C GLY A 58 -1.83 -8.08 -7.79
N THR A 59 -2.50 -7.95 -8.93
CA THR A 59 -3.75 -7.21 -9.10
C THR A 59 -4.87 -7.78 -8.23
N LEU A 60 -5.07 -9.10 -8.22
CA LEU A 60 -6.08 -9.74 -7.38
C LEU A 60 -5.80 -9.47 -5.90
N PHE A 61 -4.52 -9.54 -5.51
CA PHE A 61 -4.10 -9.23 -4.15
C PHE A 61 -4.39 -7.75 -3.80
N MET A 62 -4.04 -6.80 -4.67
CA MET A 62 -4.27 -5.37 -4.45
C MET A 62 -5.76 -5.02 -4.35
N PHE A 63 -6.62 -5.59 -5.19
CA PHE A 63 -8.06 -5.39 -5.07
C PHE A 63 -8.66 -6.04 -3.83
N GLY A 64 -8.17 -7.24 -3.46
CA GLY A 64 -8.53 -7.86 -2.19
C GLY A 64 -8.17 -6.97 -0.99
N TRP A 65 -6.97 -6.39 -1.01
CA TRP A 65 -6.51 -5.47 0.04
C TRP A 65 -7.29 -4.15 0.04
N THR A 66 -7.64 -3.62 -1.13
CA THR A 66 -8.51 -2.44 -1.31
C THR A 66 -9.85 -2.64 -0.60
N VAL A 67 -10.54 -3.77 -0.86
CA VAL A 67 -11.82 -4.08 -0.22
C VAL A 67 -11.66 -4.20 1.29
N LEU A 68 -10.57 -4.81 1.74
CA LEU A 68 -10.27 -5.00 3.16
C LEU A 68 -9.97 -3.67 3.89
N LEU A 69 -9.27 -2.73 3.26
CA LEU A 69 -9.04 -1.39 3.79
C LEU A 69 -10.33 -0.55 3.78
N PHE A 70 -11.15 -0.66 2.75
CA PHE A 70 -12.47 -0.02 2.71
C PHE A 70 -13.39 -0.58 3.81
N TRP A 71 -13.35 -1.88 4.03
CA TRP A 71 -14.04 -2.50 5.16
C TRP A 71 -13.49 -1.97 6.49
N GLY A 72 -12.18 -1.77 6.60
CA GLY A 72 -11.55 -1.07 7.73
C GLY A 72 -12.12 0.34 7.96
N TYR A 73 -12.33 1.10 6.89
CA TYR A 73 -12.91 2.46 6.94
C TYR A 73 -14.32 2.50 7.59
N LEU A 74 -15.15 1.48 7.38
CA LEU A 74 -16.50 1.41 7.96
C LEU A 74 -16.48 1.29 9.48
N LYS A 75 -15.49 0.58 10.04
CA LYS A 75 -15.31 0.39 11.49
C LYS A 75 -13.84 0.58 11.89
N PRO A 76 -13.34 1.82 11.83
CA PRO A 76 -11.90 2.10 11.88
C PRO A 76 -11.26 1.82 13.24
N LEU A 77 -12.04 1.93 14.33
CA LEU A 77 -11.54 1.69 15.69
C LEU A 77 -11.38 0.19 15.98
N GLU A 78 -12.39 -0.61 15.62
CA GLU A 78 -12.35 -2.07 15.78
C GLU A 78 -11.25 -2.70 14.91
N ARG A 79 -10.98 -2.10 13.75
CA ARG A 79 -10.12 -2.67 12.69
C ARG A 79 -8.79 -1.96 12.53
N ARG A 80 -8.41 -1.05 13.43
CA ARG A 80 -7.16 -0.28 13.37
C ARG A 80 -5.90 -1.13 13.20
N GLY A 81 -5.91 -2.39 13.64
CA GLY A 81 -4.79 -3.33 13.44
C GLY A 81 -4.42 -3.53 11.97
N LEU A 82 -5.38 -3.40 11.05
CA LEU A 82 -5.14 -3.47 9.61
C LEU A 82 -4.12 -2.43 9.11
N LEU A 83 -4.08 -1.25 9.73
CA LEU A 83 -3.11 -0.20 9.37
C LEU A 83 -1.68 -0.62 9.70
N ILE A 84 -1.46 -1.29 10.83
CA ILE A 84 -0.14 -1.80 11.22
C ILE A 84 0.26 -2.98 10.35
N ILE A 85 -0.66 -3.91 10.07
CA ILE A 85 -0.38 -5.02 9.14
C ILE A 85 0.05 -4.45 7.78
N THR A 86 -0.68 -3.46 7.26
CA THR A 86 -0.34 -2.81 6.00
C THR A 86 1.01 -2.11 6.06
N ALA A 87 1.32 -1.39 7.14
CA ALA A 87 2.62 -0.76 7.33
C ALA A 87 3.78 -1.78 7.34
N VAL A 88 3.59 -2.92 7.99
CA VAL A 88 4.59 -4.01 8.00
C VAL A 88 4.77 -4.60 6.60
N LEU A 89 3.69 -4.87 5.88
CA LEU A 89 3.76 -5.39 4.50
C LEU A 89 4.47 -4.42 3.55
N LEU A 90 4.21 -3.11 3.67
CA LEU A 90 4.92 -2.09 2.91
C LEU A 90 6.42 -2.07 3.24
N LEU A 91 6.79 -2.22 4.52
CA LEU A 91 8.19 -2.28 4.93
C LEU A 91 8.89 -3.52 4.35
N ILE A 92 8.23 -4.69 4.43
CA ILE A 92 8.74 -5.94 3.84
C ILE A 92 8.92 -5.79 2.33
N SER A 93 7.98 -5.17 1.63
CA SER A 93 8.09 -4.89 0.19
C SER A 93 9.33 -4.07 -0.14
N ILE A 94 9.60 -2.99 0.60
CA ILE A 94 10.82 -2.18 0.42
C ILE A 94 12.08 -3.03 0.67
N MET A 95 12.08 -3.84 1.74
CA MET A 95 13.23 -4.69 2.08
C MET A 95 13.52 -5.72 0.98
N ILE A 96 12.49 -6.38 0.45
CA ILE A 96 12.64 -7.34 -0.64
C ILE A 96 13.24 -6.67 -1.87
N GLU A 97 12.74 -5.49 -2.25
CA GLU A 97 13.25 -4.77 -3.41
C GLU A 97 14.71 -4.33 -3.24
N LEU A 98 15.10 -3.86 -2.05
CA LEU A 98 16.47 -3.43 -1.76
C LEU A 98 17.46 -4.59 -1.64
N LEU A 99 17.04 -5.74 -1.10
CA LEU A 99 17.93 -6.89 -0.88
C LEU A 99 18.11 -7.72 -2.16
N PHE A 100 17.04 -7.95 -2.92
CA PHE A 100 17.05 -8.88 -4.04
C PHE A 100 17.05 -8.19 -5.41
N TYR A 101 16.50 -6.98 -5.52
CA TYR A 101 16.21 -6.34 -6.81
C TYR A 101 16.89 -4.99 -7.02
N ARG A 102 17.81 -4.58 -6.12
CA ARG A 102 18.52 -3.29 -6.19
C ARG A 102 19.24 -3.04 -7.52
N ASN A 103 19.76 -4.08 -8.16
CA ASN A 103 20.50 -3.95 -9.42
C ASN A 103 19.59 -3.73 -10.63
N ILE A 104 18.30 -4.05 -10.50
CA ILE A 104 17.29 -3.97 -11.56
C ILE A 104 16.43 -2.73 -11.38
N LEU A 105 16.09 -2.43 -10.13
CA LEU A 105 15.22 -1.32 -9.74
C LEU A 105 16.07 -0.08 -9.43
N VAL A 106 16.46 0.63 -10.49
CA VAL A 106 17.28 1.85 -10.39
C VAL A 106 16.52 3.03 -11.00
N GLY A 107 16.69 4.21 -10.41
CA GLY A 107 16.20 5.47 -10.96
C GLY A 107 15.16 6.16 -10.10
N ILE A 108 14.74 7.34 -10.56
CA ILE A 108 13.90 8.26 -9.79
C ILE A 108 12.53 7.67 -9.41
N GLY A 109 11.99 6.81 -10.28
CA GLY A 109 10.70 6.18 -10.06
C GLY A 109 10.68 5.10 -8.98
N PHE A 110 11.80 4.37 -8.81
CA PHE A 110 11.97 3.46 -7.69
C PHE A 110 12.11 4.23 -6.38
N ILE A 111 12.94 5.28 -6.37
CA ILE A 111 13.17 6.14 -5.20
C ILE A 111 11.85 6.79 -4.75
N SER A 112 11.08 7.36 -5.68
CA SER A 112 9.79 7.98 -5.36
C SER A 112 8.80 6.96 -4.79
N GLY A 113 8.75 5.75 -5.34
CA GLY A 113 7.92 4.67 -4.82
C GLY A 113 8.30 4.19 -3.42
N VAL A 114 9.61 4.14 -3.10
CA VAL A 114 10.08 3.86 -1.74
C VAL A 114 9.68 5.00 -0.78
N ILE A 115 9.89 6.26 -1.17
CA ILE A 115 9.52 7.43 -0.35
C ILE A 115 8.01 7.43 -0.05
N LEU A 116 7.16 7.21 -1.06
CA LEU A 116 5.71 7.16 -0.87
C LEU A 116 5.29 6.07 0.12
N ARG A 117 5.89 4.88 0.02
CA ARG A 117 5.62 3.78 0.95
C ARG A 117 6.09 4.11 2.37
N LEU A 118 7.26 4.73 2.53
CA LEU A 118 7.73 5.19 3.84
C LEU A 118 6.78 6.24 4.46
N LEU A 119 6.26 7.17 3.66
CA LEU A 119 5.26 8.14 4.11
C LEU A 119 3.95 7.46 4.55
N LEU A 120 3.48 6.45 3.80
CA LEU A 120 2.30 5.67 4.17
C LEU A 120 2.53 4.87 5.46
N ILE A 121 3.70 4.22 5.60
CA ILE A 121 4.10 3.52 6.82
C ILE A 121 4.07 4.46 8.02
N ALA A 122 4.70 5.63 7.90
CA ALA A 122 4.72 6.63 8.97
C ALA A 122 3.31 7.08 9.35
N LYS A 123 2.47 7.36 8.34
CA LYS A 123 1.08 7.76 8.55
C LYS A 123 0.24 6.69 9.24
N PHE A 124 0.29 5.44 8.77
CA PHE A 124 -0.49 4.34 9.31
C PHE A 124 -0.08 4.00 10.74
N THR A 125 1.22 3.97 10.97
CA THR A 125 1.80 3.75 12.30
C THR A 125 1.39 4.88 13.26
N PHE A 126 1.52 6.13 12.84
CA PHE A 126 1.09 7.29 13.62
C PHE A 126 -0.40 7.23 13.96
N SER A 127 -1.26 6.96 12.97
CA SER A 127 -2.71 6.91 13.18
C SER A 127 -3.12 5.79 14.13
N TYR A 128 -2.42 4.65 14.08
CA TYR A 128 -2.64 3.53 15.00
C TYR A 128 -2.30 3.92 16.44
N PHE A 129 -1.07 4.38 16.70
CA PHE A 129 -0.63 4.75 18.06
C PHE A 129 -1.41 5.94 18.62
N TYR A 130 -1.73 6.92 17.79
CA TYR A 130 -2.57 8.06 18.19
C TYR A 130 -3.97 7.62 18.65
N SER A 131 -4.51 6.54 18.06
CA SER A 131 -5.80 5.97 18.48
C SER A 131 -5.73 5.15 19.77
N LEU A 132 -4.55 4.70 20.19
CA LEU A 132 -4.35 3.92 21.41
C LEU A 132 -4.22 4.79 22.66
N LYS A 133 -3.84 6.06 22.50
CA LYS A 133 -3.70 7.01 23.60
C LYS A 133 -5.07 7.26 24.24
N LYS A 134 -5.39 6.47 25.27
CA LYS A 134 -6.42 6.76 26.28
C LYS A 134 -5.86 7.82 27.23
N TYR A 135 -6.73 8.71 27.70
CA TYR A 135 -6.44 9.55 28.86
C TYR A 135 -6.93 8.79 30.10
N ASP A 136 -6.07 8.73 31.12
CA ASP A 136 -6.47 8.65 32.52
C ASP A 136 -7.14 9.97 32.93
#